data_AF-A0A183BCK2-F1
#
_entry.id   AF-A0A183BCK2-F1
#
_cell.length_a   1.000
_cell.length_b   1.000
_cell.length_c   1.000
_cell.angle_alpha   90.00
_cell.angle_beta   90.00
_cell.angle_gamma   90.00
#
_symmetry.space_group_name_H-M   'P 1'
#
loop_
_entity.id
_entity.type
_entity.pdbx_description
1 polymer ?
#
loop_
_entity_poly.entity_id
_entity_poly.type
_entity_poly.pdbx_seq_one_letter_code
_entity_poly.pdbx_strand_id
1 'polypeptide(L)'
;MSERMNSLLQVEPPAYLNMEETGRLADNWDLWRTQYGDFRTLTEMDRESSLVQLASFRHTNGPNALRVINGFTYSPDEDRVVWQVVMAKMERYCLGESNETYERYIFNQRKQQH
;
A
#
# COMPACT_ATOMS: atom_id res chain seq x y z
N MET A 1 12.75 23.63 8.06
CA MET A 1 12.56 22.18 7.92
C MET A 1 13.37 21.55 9.04
N SER A 2 12.67 21.00 10.03
CA SER A 2 13.12 20.87 11.43
C SER A 2 13.91 19.58 11.68
N GLU A 3 14.83 19.62 12.67
CA GLU A 3 15.55 18.48 13.29
C GLU A 3 14.72 17.21 13.49
N ARG A 4 13.38 17.32 13.53
CA ARG A 4 12.42 16.22 13.59
C ARG A 4 12.56 15.21 12.45
N MET A 5 12.88 15.65 11.22
CA MET A 5 13.15 14.71 10.13
C MET A 5 14.41 13.86 10.39
N ASN A 6 15.38 14.35 11.18
CA ASN A 6 16.61 13.61 11.49
C ASN A 6 16.42 12.54 12.58
N SER A 7 15.48 12.70 13.51
CA SER A 7 15.16 11.67 14.51
C SER A 7 14.33 10.52 13.93
N LEU A 8 13.50 10.80 12.92
CA LEU A 8 12.72 9.80 12.18
C LEU A 8 13.59 8.87 11.31
N LEU A 9 14.85 9.23 11.06
CA LEU A 9 15.80 8.41 10.29
C LEU A 9 16.30 7.15 11.02
N GLN A 10 15.98 6.96 12.31
CA GLN A 10 16.42 5.77 13.07
C GLN A 10 15.42 4.61 13.09
N VAL A 11 14.15 4.83 12.74
CA VAL A 11 13.18 3.75 12.64
C VAL A 11 13.12 3.31 11.18
N GLU A 12 13.68 2.14 10.90
CA GLU A 12 13.66 1.60 9.55
C GLU A 12 12.21 1.35 9.11
N PRO A 13 11.79 1.81 7.92
CA PRO A 13 10.48 1.48 7.38
C PRO A 13 10.38 -0.04 7.17
N PRO A 14 9.15 -0.60 7.16
CA PRO A 14 8.97 -2.01 6.85
C PRO A 14 9.56 -2.34 5.47
N ALA A 15 9.98 -3.60 5.30
CA ALA A 15 10.30 -4.11 3.98
C ALA A 15 9.09 -3.94 3.04
N TYR A 16 9.34 -3.84 1.74
CA TYR A 16 8.26 -3.72 0.77
C TYR A 16 7.29 -4.91 0.86
N LEU A 17 6.03 -4.65 0.54
CA LEU A 17 5.01 -5.68 0.47
C LEU A 17 5.41 -6.72 -0.60
N ASN A 18 5.54 -7.98 -0.19
CA ASN A 18 5.80 -9.07 -1.13
C ASN A 18 4.50 -9.50 -1.83
N MET A 19 4.36 -9.08 -3.09
CA MET A 19 3.19 -9.36 -3.92
C MET A 19 3.37 -10.54 -4.89
N GLU A 20 4.56 -11.12 -4.97
CA GLU A 20 4.92 -12.10 -6.00
C GLU A 20 4.69 -13.55 -5.52
N GLU A 21 4.60 -13.76 -4.21
CA GLU A 21 4.37 -15.07 -3.62
C GLU A 21 2.91 -15.50 -3.81
N THR A 22 2.72 -16.43 -4.74
CA THR A 22 1.39 -16.92 -5.11
C THR A 22 0.70 -17.58 -3.92
N GLY A 23 -0.55 -17.17 -3.65
CA GLY A 23 -1.36 -17.75 -2.58
C GLY A 23 -1.06 -17.23 -1.16
N ARG A 24 -0.11 -16.28 -1.01
CA ARG A 24 0.26 -15.70 0.30
C ARG A 24 0.11 -14.19 0.39
N LEU A 25 -0.55 -13.57 -0.60
CA LEU A 25 -0.72 -12.12 -0.65
C LEU A 25 -1.47 -11.56 0.58
N ALA A 26 -2.52 -12.25 1.04
CA ALA A 26 -3.28 -11.86 2.23
C ALA A 26 -2.41 -11.93 3.51
N ASP A 27 -1.71 -13.05 3.72
CA ASP A 27 -0.79 -13.21 4.87
C ASP A 27 0.34 -12.17 4.85
N ASN A 28 0.92 -11.93 3.67
CA ASN A 28 1.98 -10.95 3.47
C ASN A 28 1.47 -9.52 3.71
N TRP A 29 0.22 -9.25 3.33
CA TRP A 29 -0.45 -7.99 3.63
C TRP A 29 -0.65 -7.79 5.12
N ASP A 30 -1.17 -8.78 5.85
CA ASP A 30 -1.40 -8.65 7.29
C ASP A 30 -0.10 -8.46 8.07
N LEU A 31 0.96 -9.18 7.68
CA LEU A 31 2.29 -8.99 8.25
C LEU A 31 2.82 -7.57 7.97
N TRP A 32 2.79 -7.16 6.70
CA TRP A 32 3.28 -5.84 6.29
C TRP A 32 2.50 -4.71 6.95
N ARG A 33 1.18 -4.83 7.02
CA ARG A 33 0.27 -3.87 7.65
C ARG A 33 0.57 -3.69 9.13
N THR A 34 0.85 -4.79 9.84
CA THR A 34 1.24 -4.75 11.26
C THR A 34 2.54 -3.96 11.41
N GLN A 35 3.57 -4.30 10.64
CA GLN A 35 4.86 -3.60 10.67
C GLN A 35 4.73 -2.11 10.28
N TYR A 36 3.88 -1.80 9.31
CA TYR A 36 3.60 -0.43 8.92
C TYR A 36 2.84 0.34 10.00
N GLY A 37 1.92 -0.31 10.72
CA GLY A 37 1.23 0.26 11.88
C GLY A 37 2.19 0.62 13.02
N ASP A 38 3.14 -0.27 13.33
CA ASP A 38 4.19 -0.02 14.31
C ASP A 38 5.07 1.15 13.88
N PHE A 39 5.54 1.15 12.62
CA PHE A 39 6.29 2.25 12.04
C PHE A 39 5.54 3.58 12.14
N ARG A 40 4.24 3.62 11.80
CA ARG A 40 3.41 4.83 11.89
C ARG A 40 3.29 5.34 13.33
N THR A 41 3.15 4.43 14.29
CA THR A 41 3.06 4.78 15.72
C THR A 41 4.38 5.36 16.21
N LEU A 42 5.51 4.70 15.90
CA LEU A 42 6.85 5.13 16.29
C LEU A 42 7.25 6.48 15.67
N THR A 43 6.78 6.76 14.45
CA THR A 43 7.06 7.99 13.72
C THR A 43 6.03 9.09 13.94
N GLU A 44 5.01 8.85 14.78
CA GLU A 44 3.85 9.72 14.99
C GLU A 44 3.14 10.12 13.68
N MET A 45 3.22 9.28 12.64
CA MET A 45 2.66 9.53 11.31
C MET A 45 1.15 9.78 11.35
N ASP A 46 0.46 9.28 12.38
CA ASP A 46 -0.97 9.54 12.62
C ASP A 46 -1.31 11.03 12.83
N ARG A 47 -0.33 11.86 13.23
CA ARG A 47 -0.51 13.31 13.43
C ARG A 47 -0.33 14.12 12.15
N GLU A 48 0.20 13.51 11.10
CA GLU A 48 0.51 14.17 9.85
C GLU A 48 -0.72 14.32 8.95
N SER A 49 -0.63 15.21 7.95
CA SER A 49 -1.71 15.37 6.97
C SER A 49 -1.93 14.09 6.15
N SER A 50 -3.16 13.86 5.68
CA SER A 50 -3.50 12.71 4.84
C SER A 50 -2.58 12.57 3.62
N LEU A 51 -2.14 13.68 3.02
CA LEU A 51 -1.21 13.66 1.89
C LEU A 51 0.17 13.11 2.26
N VAL A 52 0.70 13.48 3.42
CA VAL A 52 1.99 12.97 3.93
C VAL A 52 1.88 11.49 4.27
N GLN A 53 0.78 11.09 4.93
CA GLN A 53 0.52 9.69 5.23
C GLN A 53 0.40 8.84 3.95
N LEU A 54 -0.31 9.35 2.94
CA LEU A 54 -0.43 8.69 1.64
C LEU A 54 0.91 8.59 0.90
N ALA A 55 1.75 9.62 0.96
CA ALA A 55 3.09 9.58 0.38
C ALA A 55 3.97 8.53 1.09
N SER A 56 3.95 8.50 2.43
CA SER A 56 4.64 7.49 3.23
C SER A 56 4.18 6.08 2.90
N PHE A 57 2.87 5.86 2.79
CA PHE A 57 2.32 4.56 2.40
C PHE A 57 2.80 4.10 1.03
N ARG A 58 2.69 4.96 0.02
CA ARG A 58 3.12 4.65 -1.36
C ARG A 58 4.61 4.30 -1.41
N HIS A 59 5.42 4.99 -0.60
CA HIS A 59 6.85 4.74 -0.52
C HIS A 59 7.17 3.39 0.15
N THR A 60 6.54 3.10 1.28
CA THR A 60 6.78 1.89 2.09
C THR A 60 6.19 0.61 1.50
N ASN A 61 5.15 0.71 0.68
CA ASN A 61 4.57 -0.43 -0.04
C ASN A 61 5.50 -1.00 -1.11
N GLY A 62 6.32 -0.14 -1.71
CA GLY A 62 7.20 -0.51 -2.82
C GLY A 62 6.53 -0.41 -4.21
N PRO A 63 7.32 -0.62 -5.28
CA PRO A 63 6.93 -0.28 -6.65
C PRO A 63 5.81 -1.15 -7.22
N ASN A 64 5.76 -2.45 -6.87
CA ASN A 64 4.70 -3.35 -7.34
C ASN A 64 3.33 -2.95 -6.79
N ALA A 65 3.26 -2.64 -5.50
CA ALA A 65 2.04 -2.18 -4.85
C ALA A 65 1.62 -0.79 -5.33
N LEU A 66 2.58 0.10 -5.61
CA LEU A 66 2.29 1.40 -6.21
C LEU A 66 1.62 1.29 -7.59
N ARG A 67 1.99 0.31 -8.42
CA ARG A 67 1.32 0.07 -9.71
C ARG A 67 -0.14 -0.31 -9.53
N VAL A 68 -0.44 -1.12 -8.51
CA VAL A 68 -1.81 -1.49 -8.15
C VAL A 68 -2.60 -0.29 -7.65
N ILE A 69 -2.02 0.50 -6.73
CA ILE A 69 -2.63 1.73 -6.20
C ILE A 69 -2.96 2.72 -7.32
N ASN A 70 -2.06 2.88 -8.29
CA ASN A 70 -2.27 3.75 -9.45
C ASN A 70 -3.39 3.25 -10.38
N GLY A 71 -3.70 1.96 -10.34
CA GLY A 71 -4.79 1.34 -11.10
C GLY A 71 -6.14 1.37 -10.38
N PHE A 72 -6.23 1.88 -9.15
CA PHE A 72 -7.50 1.97 -8.43
C PHE A 72 -8.46 2.95 -9.09
N THR A 73 -9.72 2.53 -9.18
CA THR A 73 -10.85 3.38 -9.51
C THR A 73 -11.48 3.90 -8.22
N TYR A 74 -12.01 5.12 -8.27
CA TYR A 74 -12.62 5.80 -7.13
C TYR A 74 -14.04 6.20 -7.51
N SER A 75 -14.99 5.94 -6.61
CA SER A 75 -16.36 6.45 -6.72
C SER A 75 -16.38 7.98 -6.52
N PRO A 76 -17.45 8.69 -6.93
CA PRO A 76 -17.55 10.13 -6.76
C PRO A 76 -17.43 10.62 -5.31
N ASP A 77 -17.77 9.76 -4.34
CA ASP A 77 -17.69 9.97 -2.90
C ASP A 77 -16.32 9.60 -2.29
N GLU A 78 -15.44 8.96 -3.07
CA GLU A 78 -14.12 8.54 -2.64
C GLU A 78 -13.04 9.53 -3.11
N ASP A 79 -12.17 9.96 -2.21
CA ASP A 79 -11.05 10.83 -2.55
C ASP A 79 -9.72 10.06 -2.56
N ARG A 80 -9.06 10.05 -3.72
CA ARG A 80 -7.74 9.44 -3.94
C ARG A 80 -6.59 10.08 -3.15
N VAL A 81 -6.80 11.25 -2.53
CA VAL A 81 -5.83 11.88 -1.63
C VAL A 81 -6.08 11.54 -0.15
N VAL A 82 -7.20 10.88 0.15
CA VAL A 82 -7.50 10.38 1.50
C VAL A 82 -6.79 9.04 1.69
N TRP A 83 -5.80 9.05 2.58
CA TRP A 83 -4.94 7.92 2.89
C TRP A 83 -5.76 6.66 3.24
N GLN A 84 -6.76 6.80 4.11
CA GLN A 84 -7.61 5.70 4.55
C GLN A 84 -8.39 5.05 3.39
N VAL A 85 -8.82 5.84 2.40
CA VAL A 85 -9.52 5.32 1.21
C VAL A 85 -8.57 4.44 0.39
N VAL A 86 -7.34 4.90 0.17
CA VAL A 86 -6.33 4.15 -0.59
C VAL A 86 -5.91 2.88 0.15
N MET A 87 -5.73 2.96 1.48
CA MET A 87 -5.44 1.80 2.34
C MET A 87 -6.52 0.74 2.26
N ALA A 88 -7.79 1.13 2.37
CA ALA A 88 -8.92 0.21 2.31
C ALA A 88 -9.02 -0.50 0.95
N LYS A 89 -8.76 0.21 -0.16
CA LYS A 89 -8.73 -0.43 -1.49
C LYS A 89 -7.57 -1.41 -1.63
N MET A 90 -6.40 -1.08 -1.09
CA MET A 90 -5.26 -1.99 -1.08
C MET A 90 -5.53 -3.25 -0.26
N GLU A 91 -6.17 -3.10 0.89
CA GLU A 91 -6.60 -4.25 1.69
C GLU A 91 -7.57 -5.16 0.93
N ARG A 92 -8.64 -4.60 0.35
CA ARG A 92 -9.60 -5.38 -0.44
C ARG A 92 -8.91 -6.15 -1.55
N TYR A 93 -8.01 -5.48 -2.26
CA TYR A 93 -7.18 -6.10 -3.28
C TYR A 93 -6.35 -7.26 -2.73
N CYS A 94 -5.67 -7.10 -1.60
CA CYS A 94 -4.82 -8.13 -1.00
C CYS A 94 -5.60 -9.32 -0.45
N LEU A 95 -6.80 -9.09 0.06
CA LEU A 95 -7.71 -10.12 0.58
C LEU A 95 -8.51 -10.83 -0.54
N GLY A 96 -8.36 -10.42 -1.80
CA GLY A 96 -9.06 -11.02 -2.94
C GLY A 96 -10.52 -10.57 -3.08
N GLU A 97 -10.93 -9.50 -2.38
CA GLU A 97 -12.21 -8.84 -2.65
C GLU A 97 -12.09 -8.13 -4.00
N SER A 98 -12.79 -8.66 -4.99
CA SER A 98 -12.45 -8.57 -6.41
C SER A 98 -12.28 -7.13 -6.92
N ASN A 99 -11.08 -6.80 -7.38
CA ASN A 99 -10.85 -5.65 -8.25
C ASN A 99 -10.77 -6.15 -9.71
N GLU A 100 -11.88 -6.07 -10.43
CA GLU A 100 -12.01 -6.55 -11.82
C GLU A 100 -10.89 -6.01 -12.76
N THR A 101 -10.43 -4.77 -12.53
CA THR A 101 -9.37 -4.15 -13.33
C THR A 101 -8.04 -4.88 -13.19
N TYR A 102 -7.71 -5.32 -11.97
CA TYR A 102 -6.47 -6.04 -11.72
C TYR A 102 -6.54 -7.49 -12.19
N GLU A 103 -7.65 -8.18 -11.95
CA GLU A 103 -7.86 -9.54 -12.48
C GLU A 103 -7.70 -9.55 -14.00
N ARG A 104 -8.20 -8.50 -14.67
CA ARG A 104 -8.00 -8.30 -16.11
C ARG A 104 -6.53 -7.97 -16.46
N TYR A 105 -5.82 -7.18 -15.66
CA TYR A 105 -4.40 -6.92 -15.85
C TYR A 105 -3.57 -8.22 -15.70
N ILE A 106 -3.77 -9.01 -14.65
CA ILE A 106 -3.13 -10.33 -14.50
C ILE A 106 -3.45 -11.22 -15.69
N PHE A 107 -4.72 -11.32 -16.06
CA PHE A 107 -5.15 -12.15 -17.19
C PHE A 107 -4.43 -11.74 -18.48
N ASN A 108 -4.31 -10.44 -18.74
CA ASN A 108 -3.62 -9.90 -19.91
C ASN A 108 -2.08 -10.02 -19.84
N GLN A 109 -1.50 -10.17 -18.65
CA GLN A 109 -0.05 -10.37 -18.46
C GLN A 109 0.37 -11.84 -18.45
N ARG A 110 -0.58 -12.79 -18.41
CA ARG A 110 -0.28 -14.22 -18.59
C ARG A 110 0.15 -14.46 -20.03
N LYS A 111 1.44 -14.74 -20.24
CA LYS A 111 1.92 -15.32 -21.49
C LYS A 111 1.36 -16.74 -21.60
N GLN A 112 0.37 -16.96 -22.47
CA GLN A 112 -0.03 -18.32 -22.84
C GLN A 112 1.17 -19.01 -23.49
N GLN A 113 1.72 -20.03 -22.83
CA GLN A 113 2.63 -20.96 -23.48
C GLN A 113 1.77 -21.88 -24.34
N HIS A 114 2.03 -21.85 -25.65
CA HIS A 114 1.38 -22.70 -26.64
C HIS A 114 2.18 -23.98 -26.85
#